data_AF-A0A553NVH2-F1
#
_entry.id   AF-A0A553NVH2-F1
#
_cell.length_a   1.000
_cell.length_b   1.000
_cell.length_c   1.000
_cell.angle_alpha   90.00
_cell.angle_beta   90.00
_cell.angle_gamma   90.00
#
_symmetry.space_group_name_H-M   'P 1'
#
loop_
_entity.id
_entity.type
_entity.pdbx_description
1 polymer ?
#
loop_
_entity_poly.entity_id
_entity_poly.type
_entity_poly.pdbx_seq_one_letter_code
_entity_poly.pdbx_strand_id
1 'polypeptide(L)'
;MFTTDVHCKASWRHDASPRGQHQIEIRRFPLPREACSLLSRLREELMVVFPQLRNHAFQICWTDSDGDNIVIGADRELAIAFSERDGHVFKIIVETKMNTESPTHATQVQNQNERKALKRRAFDSEQRMDNPEQRMDYLGQRMDNLEHRMDNLEQRMDNLEQEIKNLRRLVEDLKATVEGIQAALAGLNPSPSPVVGG
;
A
#
# COMPACT_ATOMS: atom_id res chain seq x y z
N MET A 1 -13.42 -4.18 54.72
CA MET A 1 -12.18 -3.39 54.88
C MET A 1 -12.43 -2.06 54.18
N PHE A 2 -12.47 -0.95 54.90
CA PHE A 2 -12.67 0.37 54.28
C PHE A 2 -11.36 0.76 53.59
N THR A 3 -11.29 0.59 52.27
CA THR A 3 -10.21 1.17 51.48
C THR A 3 -10.41 2.67 51.52
N THR A 4 -9.61 3.37 52.32
CA THR A 4 -9.67 4.84 52.38
C THR A 4 -9.21 5.42 51.06
N ASP A 5 -10.07 6.20 50.42
CA ASP A 5 -9.74 6.92 49.19
C ASP A 5 -8.62 7.94 49.45
N VAL A 6 -7.75 8.10 48.46
CA VAL A 6 -6.71 9.12 48.49
C VAL A 6 -7.34 10.45 48.12
N HIS A 7 -7.07 11.50 48.89
CA HIS A 7 -7.53 12.84 48.54
C HIS A 7 -6.56 13.48 47.56
N CYS A 8 -7.04 13.81 46.36
CA CYS A 8 -6.28 14.50 45.34
C CYS A 8 -6.63 15.99 45.32
N LYS A 9 -5.64 16.83 45.04
CA LYS A 9 -5.81 18.26 44.75
C LYS A 9 -5.15 18.54 43.40
N ALA A 10 -5.95 18.68 42.36
CA ALA A 10 -5.47 19.00 41.03
C ALA A 10 -5.54 20.51 40.76
N SER A 11 -4.48 21.04 40.17
CA SER A 11 -4.36 22.43 39.72
C SER A 11 -4.16 22.43 38.21
N TRP A 12 -5.01 23.13 37.49
CA TRP A 12 -4.95 23.26 36.04
C TRP A 12 -4.75 24.73 35.67
N ARG A 13 -3.73 25.01 34.86
CA ARG A 13 -3.50 26.35 34.33
C ARG A 13 -4.27 26.53 33.02
N HIS A 14 -5.20 27.49 33.01
CA HIS A 14 -5.89 27.92 31.78
C HIS A 14 -4.93 28.73 30.91
N ASP A 15 -4.74 28.32 29.66
CA ASP A 15 -3.91 29.05 28.69
C ASP A 15 -4.69 30.17 27.97
N ALA A 16 -6.03 30.10 27.94
CA ALA A 16 -6.85 31.00 27.14
C ALA A 16 -7.87 31.75 28.00
N SER A 17 -7.42 32.77 28.72
CA SER A 17 -8.32 33.85 29.15
C SER A 17 -8.14 35.04 28.21
N PRO A 18 -9.19 35.50 27.48
CA PRO A 18 -9.11 36.69 26.63
C PRO A 18 -8.81 37.99 27.40
N ARG A 19 -8.61 37.93 28.73
CA ARG A 19 -8.32 39.07 29.61
C ARG A 19 -6.93 39.02 30.26
N GLY A 20 -6.03 38.12 29.86
CA GLY A 20 -4.63 38.16 30.29
C GLY A 20 -4.37 37.85 31.77
N GLN A 21 -5.34 37.29 32.50
CA GLN A 21 -5.12 36.74 33.84
C GLN A 21 -5.01 35.22 33.76
N HIS A 22 -3.81 34.69 34.04
CA HIS A 22 -3.55 33.27 34.20
C HIS A 22 -4.31 32.75 35.43
N GLN A 23 -5.57 32.34 35.24
CA GLN A 23 -6.38 31.81 36.33
C GLN A 23 -6.07 30.32 36.50
N ILE A 24 -5.44 29.97 37.62
CA ILE A 24 -5.25 28.56 38.00
C ILE A 24 -6.58 28.07 38.56
N GLU A 25 -7.16 27.03 37.94
CA GLU A 25 -8.32 26.34 38.46
C GLU A 25 -7.90 25.17 39.35
N ILE A 26 -8.41 25.10 40.57
CA ILE A 26 -8.05 24.07 41.54
C ILE A 26 -9.28 23.26 41.91
N ARG A 27 -9.21 21.94 41.78
CA ARG A 27 -10.27 21.00 42.18
C ARG A 27 -9.74 19.88 43.05
N ARG A 28 -10.58 19.43 43.99
CA ARG A 28 -10.28 18.31 44.87
C ARG A 28 -11.25 17.17 44.60
N PHE A 29 -10.75 15.94 44.60
CA PHE A 29 -11.56 14.75 44.38
C PHE A 29 -10.94 13.54 45.11
N PRO A 30 -11.77 12.57 45.52
CA PRO A 30 -11.27 11.29 46.02
C PRO A 30 -10.82 10.40 44.86
N LEU A 31 -9.69 9.73 45.01
CA LEU A 31 -9.21 8.71 44.10
C LEU A 31 -9.18 7.35 44.81
N PRO A 32 -9.91 6.33 44.31
CA PRO A 32 -9.88 4.99 44.88
C PRO A 32 -8.47 4.42 44.94
N ARG A 33 -8.17 3.65 45.99
CA ARG A 33 -6.82 3.07 46.19
C ARG A 33 -6.37 2.18 45.03
N GLU A 34 -7.30 1.49 44.40
CA GLU A 34 -7.06 0.64 43.22
C GLU A 34 -6.69 1.45 41.97
N ALA A 35 -7.11 2.72 41.89
CA ALA A 35 -6.80 3.61 40.78
C ALA A 35 -5.45 4.34 40.94
N CYS A 36 -4.82 4.24 42.12
CA CYS A 36 -3.55 4.90 42.43
C CYS A 36 -2.35 4.37 41.63
N SER A 37 -2.51 3.23 40.94
CA SER A 37 -1.50 2.65 40.05
C SER A 37 -1.95 2.57 38.59
N LEU A 38 -3.07 3.23 38.24
CA LEU A 38 -3.66 3.22 36.90
C LEU A 38 -3.80 4.65 36.38
N LEU A 39 -2.85 5.09 35.55
CA LEU A 39 -2.83 6.43 34.97
C LEU A 39 -4.06 6.71 34.13
N SER A 40 -4.57 5.71 33.39
CA SER A 40 -5.81 5.82 32.62
C SER A 40 -6.99 6.26 33.51
N ARG A 41 -7.11 5.70 34.71
CA ARG A 41 -8.22 6.01 35.62
C ARG A 41 -8.07 7.37 36.27
N LEU A 42 -6.84 7.74 36.64
CA LEU A 42 -6.56 9.10 37.09
C LEU A 42 -6.88 10.13 35.99
N ARG A 43 -6.56 9.82 34.74
CA ARG A 43 -6.85 10.68 33.59
C ARG A 43 -8.35 10.86 33.38
N GLU A 44 -9.12 9.78 33.49
CA GLU A 44 -10.58 9.81 33.45
C GLU A 44 -11.17 10.71 34.55
N GLU A 45 -10.72 10.55 35.80
CA GLU A 45 -11.16 11.41 36.91
C GLU A 45 -10.81 12.88 36.65
N LEU A 46 -9.61 13.17 36.15
CA LEU A 46 -9.21 14.52 35.75
C LEU A 46 -10.12 15.11 34.66
N MET A 47 -10.60 14.30 33.71
CA MET A 47 -11.56 14.73 32.68
C MET A 47 -13.00 14.85 33.18
N VAL A 48 -13.33 14.23 34.32
CA VAL A 48 -14.60 14.44 35.03
C VAL A 48 -14.53 15.74 35.80
N VAL A 49 -13.45 15.98 36.55
CA VAL A 49 -13.30 17.21 37.34
C VAL A 49 -12.97 18.41 36.47
N PHE A 50 -12.24 18.28 35.36
CA PHE A 50 -12.00 19.35 34.40
C PHE A 50 -12.51 18.93 33.00
N PRO A 51 -13.81 19.10 32.70
CA PRO A 51 -14.40 18.68 31.43
C PRO A 51 -13.73 19.28 30.19
N GLN A 52 -13.06 20.43 30.34
CA GLN A 52 -12.31 21.11 29.27
C GLN A 52 -11.15 20.24 28.76
N LEU A 53 -10.55 19.41 29.62
CA LEU A 53 -9.43 18.54 29.25
C LEU A 53 -9.81 17.45 28.23
N ARG A 54 -11.10 17.16 28.03
CA ARG A 54 -11.55 16.15 27.05
C ARG A 54 -11.14 16.49 25.62
N ASN A 55 -11.00 17.78 25.32
CA ASN A 55 -10.71 18.27 23.97
C ASN A 55 -9.27 18.81 23.82
N HIS A 56 -8.44 18.65 24.85
CA HIS A 56 -7.06 19.16 24.85
C HIS A 56 -6.06 18.07 25.21
N ALA A 57 -4.91 18.06 24.54
CA ALA A 57 -3.78 17.27 24.99
C ALA A 57 -3.20 17.92 26.25
N PHE A 58 -3.05 17.12 27.32
CA PHE A 58 -2.51 17.58 28.59
C PHE A 58 -1.52 16.57 29.17
N GLN A 59 -0.60 17.10 29.98
CA GLN A 59 0.30 16.33 30.84
C GLN A 59 -0.12 16.43 32.30
N ILE A 60 0.16 15.36 33.04
CA ILE A 60 -0.09 15.24 34.47
C ILE A 60 1.27 15.26 35.14
N CYS A 61 1.45 16.15 36.12
CA CYS A 61 2.67 16.28 36.88
C CYS A 61 2.35 16.24 38.38
N TRP A 62 3.36 15.93 39.19
CA TRP A 62 3.31 16.06 40.64
C TRP A 62 4.60 16.74 41.12
N THR A 63 4.60 17.27 42.34
CA THR A 63 5.80 17.88 42.94
C THR A 63 6.40 16.92 43.95
N ASP A 64 7.68 16.58 43.79
CA ASP A 64 8.41 15.69 44.70
C ASP A 64 8.90 16.39 45.98
N SER A 65 9.71 15.67 46.78
CA SER A 65 10.29 16.19 48.03
C SER A 65 11.33 17.29 47.82
N ASP A 66 11.97 17.30 46.65
CA ASP A 66 12.99 18.28 46.28
C ASP A 66 12.37 19.55 45.68
N GLY A 67 11.06 19.52 45.39
CA GLY A 67 10.30 20.63 44.85
C GLY A 67 10.22 20.63 43.33
N ASP A 68 10.66 19.56 42.68
CA ASP A 68 10.66 19.41 41.22
C ASP A 68 9.29 18.93 40.72
N ASN A 69 8.85 19.50 39.59
CA ASN A 69 7.62 19.08 38.93
C ASN A 69 7.91 17.90 37.99
N ILE A 70 7.61 16.70 38.47
CA ILE A 70 7.86 15.45 37.76
C ILE A 70 6.62 15.07 36.93
N VAL A 71 6.84 14.79 35.64
CA VAL A 71 5.79 14.36 34.70
C VAL A 71 5.45 12.87 34.93
N ILE A 72 4.16 12.55 34.93
CA ILE A 72 3.62 11.19 35.02
C ILE A 72 3.08 10.80 33.63
N GLY A 73 3.84 9.98 32.91
CA GLY A 73 3.51 9.44 31.59
C GLY A 73 3.11 7.97 31.57
N ALA A 74 3.42 7.20 32.62
CA ALA A 74 3.07 5.79 32.73
C ALA A 74 2.58 5.36 34.13
N ASP A 75 1.89 4.22 34.20
CA ASP A 75 1.36 3.62 35.44
C ASP A 75 2.45 3.42 36.51
N ARG A 76 3.66 3.03 36.11
CA ARG A 76 4.79 2.85 37.03
C ARG A 76 5.21 4.15 37.70
N GLU A 77 5.24 5.26 36.96
CA GLU A 77 5.62 6.57 37.47
C GLU A 77 4.55 7.11 38.43
N LEU A 78 3.27 6.80 38.15
CA LEU A 78 2.18 7.11 39.06
C LEU A 78 2.34 6.34 40.38
N ALA A 79 2.66 5.05 40.32
CA ALA A 79 2.90 4.25 41.52
C ALA A 79 4.06 4.80 42.36
N ILE A 80 5.15 5.25 41.72
CA ILE A 80 6.28 5.90 42.39
C ILE A 80 5.83 7.18 43.08
N ALA A 81 5.13 8.07 42.37
CA ALA A 81 4.59 9.32 42.91
C ALA A 81 3.70 9.09 44.14
N PHE A 82 2.90 8.03 44.13
CA PHE A 82 2.04 7.66 45.27
C PHE A 82 2.81 7.04 46.44
N SER A 83 3.96 6.42 46.19
CA SER A 83 4.83 5.83 47.22
C SER A 83 5.74 6.86 47.89
N GLU A 84 6.19 7.86 47.15
CA GLU A 84 7.11 8.91 47.61
C GLU A 84 6.40 10.15 48.14
N ARG A 85 5.09 10.26 47.93
CA ARG A 85 4.32 11.41 48.43
C ARG A 85 4.47 11.55 49.94
N ASP A 86 4.63 12.80 50.37
CA ASP A 86 4.48 13.15 51.77
C ASP A 86 3.08 13.74 52.03
N GLY A 87 2.49 13.35 53.17
CA GLY A 87 1.19 13.82 53.63
C GLY A 87 -0.04 13.13 53.03
N HIS A 88 -1.20 13.66 53.40
CA HIS A 88 -2.52 13.04 53.15
C HIS A 88 -3.18 13.49 51.85
N VAL A 89 -2.58 14.44 51.12
CA VAL A 89 -3.15 15.03 49.90
C VAL A 89 -2.16 14.92 48.75
N PHE A 90 -2.54 14.21 47.69
CA PHE A 90 -1.74 14.12 46.48
C PHE A 90 -1.97 15.35 45.59
N LYS A 91 -0.94 16.18 45.42
CA LYS A 91 -1.02 17.42 44.63
C LYS A 91 -0.68 17.11 43.17
N ILE A 92 -1.63 17.39 42.29
CA ILE A 92 -1.50 17.18 40.85
C ILE A 92 -1.44 18.53 40.15
N ILE A 93 -0.55 18.65 39.18
CA ILE A 93 -0.45 19.79 38.28
C ILE A 93 -0.83 19.28 36.89
N VAL A 94 -1.79 19.94 36.27
CA VAL A 94 -2.23 19.65 34.91
C VAL A 94 -1.79 20.80 34.03
N GLU A 95 -1.08 20.48 32.96
CA GLU A 95 -0.63 21.46 31.98
C GLU A 95 -1.12 21.07 30.59
N THR A 96 -1.73 22.01 29.88
CA THR A 96 -2.11 21.82 28.49
C THR A 96 -0.85 21.86 27.63
N LYS A 97 -0.66 20.83 26.80
CA LYS A 97 0.36 20.89 25.76
C LYS A 97 -0.19 21.80 24.67
N MET A 98 0.29 23.04 24.65
CA MET A 98 0.18 23.87 23.45
C MET A 98 0.71 23.04 22.29
N ASN A 99 -0.09 22.85 21.26
CA ASN A 99 0.42 22.31 20.02
C ASN A 99 1.21 23.43 19.31
N THR A 100 2.32 23.85 19.92
CA THR A 100 3.29 24.78 19.34
C THR A 100 4.23 24.01 18.44
N GLU A 101 3.69 23.40 17.38
CA GLU A 101 4.48 23.10 16.19
C GLU A 101 4.62 24.39 15.35
N SER A 102 5.34 25.36 15.89
CA SER A 102 6.03 26.35 15.06
C SER A 102 7.45 25.83 14.88
N PRO A 103 7.79 25.24 13.72
CA PRO A 103 9.08 24.60 13.55
C PRO A 103 10.18 25.66 13.59
N THR A 104 11.13 25.48 14.50
CA THR A 104 12.35 26.29 14.59
C THR A 104 13.09 26.26 13.25
N HIS A 105 13.84 27.32 12.91
CA HIS A 105 14.50 27.49 11.61
C HIS A 105 15.36 26.28 11.18
N ALA A 106 15.95 25.53 12.12
CA ALA A 106 16.69 24.29 11.86
C ALA A 106 15.78 23.13 11.40
N THR A 107 14.64 22.93 12.07
CA THR A 107 13.61 21.94 11.71
C THR A 107 12.93 22.30 10.39
N GLN A 108 12.77 23.59 10.09
CA GLN A 108 12.26 24.07 8.80
C GLN A 108 13.20 23.71 7.65
N VAL A 109 14.52 23.87 7.82
CA VAL A 109 15.51 23.54 6.79
C VAL A 109 15.61 22.02 6.60
N GLN A 110 15.53 21.21 7.67
CA GLN A 110 15.46 19.75 7.56
C GLN A 110 14.19 19.28 6.82
N ASN A 111 13.01 19.78 7.21
CA ASN A 111 11.76 19.48 6.51
C ASN A 111 11.78 19.93 5.05
N GLN A 112 12.49 21.03 4.73
CA GLN A 112 12.64 21.49 3.34
C GLN A 112 13.61 20.61 2.54
N ASN A 113 14.67 20.10 3.15
CA ASN A 113 15.62 19.17 2.53
C ASN A 113 14.99 17.80 2.27
N GLU A 114 14.24 17.27 3.24
CA GLU A 114 13.48 16.03 3.08
C GLU A 114 12.43 16.15 1.97
N ARG A 115 11.68 17.26 1.93
CA ARG A 115 10.72 17.53 0.84
C ARG A 115 11.41 17.64 -0.53
N LYS A 116 12.60 18.25 -0.59
CA LYS A 116 13.39 18.32 -1.84
C LYS A 116 13.87 16.92 -2.25
N ALA A 117 14.34 16.10 -1.32
CA ALA A 117 14.77 14.73 -1.59
C ALA A 117 13.61 13.84 -2.05
N LEU A 118 12.45 13.95 -1.41
CA LEU A 118 11.21 13.28 -1.81
C LEU A 118 10.77 13.66 -3.22
N LYS A 119 10.79 14.96 -3.56
CA LYS A 119 10.45 15.43 -4.91
C LYS A 119 11.41 14.90 -5.97
N ARG A 120 12.72 14.89 -5.69
CA ARG A 120 13.71 14.30 -6.61
C ARG A 120 13.45 12.81 -6.81
N ARG A 121 13.21 12.08 -5.73
CA ARG A 121 12.92 10.64 -5.80
C ARG A 121 11.62 10.34 -6.55
N ALA A 122 10.61 11.19 -6.43
CA ALA A 122 9.37 11.09 -7.21
C ALA A 122 9.64 11.31 -8.70
N PHE A 123 10.39 12.35 -9.06
CA PHE A 123 10.78 12.63 -10.44
C PHE A 123 11.66 11.52 -11.06
N ASP A 124 12.62 11.00 -10.31
CA ASP A 124 13.45 9.86 -10.74
C ASP A 124 12.59 8.59 -10.91
N SER A 125 11.54 8.44 -10.08
CA SER A 125 10.59 7.34 -10.20
C SER A 125 9.70 7.49 -11.45
N GLU A 126 9.25 8.70 -11.77
CA GLU A 126 8.46 8.99 -12.97
C GLU A 126 9.26 8.66 -14.24
N GLN A 127 10.50 9.13 -14.35
CA GLN A 127 11.36 8.79 -15.51
C GLN A 127 11.62 7.29 -15.65
N ARG A 128 11.68 6.56 -14.53
CA ARG A 128 11.80 5.11 -14.56
C ARG A 128 10.53 4.40 -15.01
N MET A 129 9.36 5.04 -14.93
CA MET A 129 8.10 4.50 -15.46
C MET A 129 7.91 4.80 -16.96
N ASP A 130 8.48 5.90 -17.48
CA ASP A 130 8.45 6.19 -18.93
C ASP A 130 9.20 5.12 -19.76
N ASN A 131 10.31 4.59 -19.21
CA ASN A 131 11.14 3.62 -19.91
C ASN A 131 10.44 2.26 -20.21
N PRO A 132 9.72 1.62 -19.26
CA PRO A 132 8.93 0.43 -19.56
C PRO A 132 7.72 0.72 -20.46
N GLU A 133 7.09 1.90 -20.38
CA GLU A 133 6.00 2.28 -21.31
C GLU A 133 6.49 2.30 -22.77
N GLN A 134 7.58 3.02 -23.04
CA GLN A 134 8.17 3.06 -24.38
C GLN A 134 8.57 1.66 -24.90
N ARG A 135 9.05 0.80 -23.99
CA ARG A 135 9.43 -0.57 -24.34
C ARG A 135 8.21 -1.44 -24.65
N MET A 136 7.09 -1.23 -23.97
CA MET A 136 5.83 -1.92 -24.26
C MET A 136 5.27 -1.49 -25.62
N ASP A 137 5.32 -0.19 -25.95
CA ASP A 137 4.93 0.31 -27.26
C ASP A 137 5.78 -0.31 -28.38
N TYR A 138 7.09 -0.37 -28.19
CA TYR A 138 7.99 -1.01 -29.14
C TYR A 138 7.71 -2.52 -29.31
N LEU A 139 7.39 -3.22 -28.21
CA LEU A 139 7.01 -4.63 -28.27
C LEU A 139 5.67 -4.82 -28.97
N GLY A 140 4.70 -3.91 -28.77
CA GLY A 140 3.43 -3.88 -29.48
C GLY A 140 3.63 -3.79 -31.00
N GLN A 141 4.38 -2.79 -31.47
CA GLN A 141 4.67 -2.63 -32.89
C GLN A 141 5.36 -3.85 -33.51
N ARG A 142 6.25 -4.51 -32.76
CA ARG A 142 6.90 -5.74 -33.23
C ARG A 142 5.94 -6.91 -33.31
N MET A 143 4.96 -7.00 -32.41
CA MET A 143 3.92 -8.02 -32.42
C MET A 143 3.00 -7.84 -33.63
N ASP A 144 2.54 -6.61 -33.89
CA ASP A 144 1.72 -6.29 -35.07
C ASP A 144 2.43 -6.67 -36.38
N ASN A 145 3.73 -6.36 -36.49
CA ASN A 145 4.52 -6.75 -37.65
C ASN A 145 4.71 -8.28 -37.76
N LEU A 146 4.77 -9.01 -36.65
CA LEU A 146 4.83 -10.47 -36.67
C LEU A 146 3.49 -11.07 -37.10
N GLU A 147 2.37 -10.49 -36.67
CA GLU A 147 1.02 -10.87 -37.07
C GLU A 147 0.84 -10.71 -38.58
N HIS A 148 1.17 -9.54 -39.14
CA HIS A 148 1.11 -9.32 -40.59
C HIS A 148 1.99 -10.28 -41.41
N ARG A 149 3.16 -10.66 -40.87
CA ARG A 149 4.02 -11.66 -41.51
C ARG A 149 3.41 -13.06 -41.46
N MET A 150 2.70 -13.39 -40.38
CA MET A 150 2.00 -14.66 -40.23
C MET A 150 0.85 -14.75 -41.24
N ASP A 151 0.02 -13.71 -41.34
CA ASP A 151 -1.07 -13.62 -42.34
C ASP A 151 -0.54 -13.82 -43.77
N ASN A 152 0.59 -13.21 -44.11
CA ASN A 152 1.20 -13.37 -45.43
C ASN A 152 1.67 -14.82 -45.68
N LEU A 153 2.25 -15.46 -44.66
CA LEU A 153 2.68 -16.85 -44.76
C LEU A 153 1.49 -17.80 -44.90
N GLU A 154 0.39 -17.54 -44.21
CA GLU A 154 -0.87 -18.29 -44.37
C GLU A 154 -1.40 -18.19 -45.79
N GLN A 155 -1.52 -16.97 -46.34
CA GLN A 155 -1.94 -16.76 -47.73
C GLN A 155 -1.03 -17.48 -48.74
N ARG A 156 0.29 -17.46 -48.51
CA ARG A 156 1.24 -18.18 -49.36
C ARG A 156 1.07 -19.69 -49.28
N MET A 157 0.78 -20.24 -48.08
CA MET A 157 0.47 -21.66 -47.93
C MET A 157 -0.82 -22.03 -48.66
N ASP A 158 -1.88 -21.23 -48.53
CA ASP A 158 -3.15 -21.47 -49.23
C ASP A 158 -2.95 -21.52 -50.76
N ASN A 159 -2.15 -20.61 -51.30
CA ASN A 159 -1.83 -20.59 -52.73
C ASN A 159 -1.04 -21.83 -53.16
N LEU A 160 -0.02 -22.23 -52.38
CA LEU A 160 0.75 -23.44 -52.67
C LEU A 160 -0.12 -24.71 -52.58
N GLU A 161 -1.05 -24.77 -51.63
CA GLU A 161 -2.01 -25.88 -51.55
C GLU A 161 -2.90 -25.96 -52.79
N GLN A 162 -3.35 -24.82 -53.31
CA GLN A 162 -4.14 -24.77 -54.54
C GLN A 162 -3.33 -25.20 -55.76
N GLU A 163 -2.08 -24.74 -55.90
CA GLU A 163 -1.19 -25.19 -56.98
C GLU A 163 -0.94 -26.69 -56.93
N ILE A 164 -0.71 -27.26 -55.74
CA ILE A 164 -0.55 -28.71 -55.56
C ILE A 164 -1.83 -29.46 -55.95
N LYS A 165 -3.01 -28.96 -55.58
CA LYS A 165 -4.30 -29.56 -56.00
C LYS A 165 -4.45 -29.56 -57.51
N ASN A 166 -4.06 -28.48 -58.18
CA ASN A 166 -4.11 -28.38 -59.65
C ASN A 166 -3.11 -29.32 -60.32
N LEU A 167 -1.88 -29.40 -59.82
CA LEU A 167 -0.87 -30.33 -60.32
C LEU A 167 -1.30 -31.80 -60.16
N ARG A 168 -1.93 -32.15 -59.04
CA ARG A 168 -2.47 -33.49 -58.82
C ARG A 168 -3.52 -33.87 -59.86
N ARG A 169 -4.46 -32.96 -60.16
CA ARG A 169 -5.47 -33.18 -61.22
C ARG A 169 -4.83 -33.36 -62.59
N LEU A 170 -3.88 -32.50 -62.95
CA LEU A 170 -3.18 -32.61 -64.23
C LEU A 170 -2.45 -33.96 -64.39
N VAL A 171 -1.83 -34.45 -63.31
CA VAL A 171 -1.18 -35.77 -63.30
C VAL A 171 -2.20 -36.89 -63.46
N GLU A 172 -3.37 -36.77 -62.85
CA GLU A 172 -4.46 -37.75 -62.95
C GLU A 172 -5.04 -37.80 -64.37
N ASP A 173 -5.26 -36.64 -64.99
CA ASP A 173 -5.69 -36.52 -66.40
C ASP A 173 -4.63 -37.09 -67.36
N LEU A 174 -3.35 -36.78 -67.14
CA LEU A 174 -2.24 -37.34 -67.93
C LEU A 174 -2.17 -38.86 -67.79
N LYS A 175 -2.38 -39.39 -66.58
CA LYS A 175 -2.42 -40.84 -66.36
C LYS A 175 -3.57 -41.49 -67.13
N ALA A 176 -4.76 -40.90 -67.08
CA ALA A 176 -5.94 -41.41 -67.80
C ALA A 176 -5.74 -41.39 -69.33
N THR A 177 -5.13 -40.32 -69.87
CA THR A 177 -4.82 -40.25 -71.30
C THR A 177 -3.79 -41.30 -71.73
N VAL A 178 -2.76 -41.56 -70.92
CA VAL A 178 -1.78 -42.62 -71.17
C VAL A 178 -2.44 -44.00 -71.15
N GLU A 179 -3.30 -44.29 -70.15
CA GLU A 179 -4.05 -45.55 -70.08
C GLU A 179 -4.94 -45.75 -71.32
N GLY A 180 -5.62 -44.69 -71.78
CA GLY A 180 -6.42 -44.73 -73.00
C GLY A 180 -5.59 -45.04 -74.26
N ILE A 181 -4.42 -44.42 -74.40
CA ILE A 181 -3.49 -44.69 -75.51
C ILE A 181 -2.99 -46.14 -75.47
N GLN A 182 -2.61 -46.65 -74.28
CA GLN A 182 -2.17 -48.03 -74.10
C GLN A 182 -3.26 -49.04 -74.49
N ALA A 183 -4.51 -48.79 -74.10
CA ALA A 183 -5.65 -49.63 -74.48
C ALA A 183 -5.89 -49.63 -76.00
N ALA A 184 -5.83 -48.46 -76.65
CA ALA A 184 -5.98 -48.36 -78.11
C ALA A 184 -4.87 -49.11 -78.86
N LEU A 185 -3.62 -49.00 -78.40
CA LEU A 185 -2.48 -49.73 -78.96
C LEU A 185 -2.65 -51.26 -78.80
N ALA A 186 -3.14 -51.73 -77.66
CA ALA A 186 -3.38 -53.15 -77.43
C ALA A 186 -4.47 -53.72 -78.38
N GLY A 187 -5.52 -52.95 -78.67
CA GLY A 187 -6.57 -53.35 -79.60
C GLY A 187 -6.13 -53.48 -81.07
N LEU A 188 -5.06 -52.78 -81.47
CA LEU A 188 -4.49 -52.86 -82.83
C LEU A 188 -3.62 -54.10 -83.07
N ASN A 189 -3.26 -54.85 -82.02
CA ASN A 189 -2.44 -56.06 -82.12
C ASN A 189 -3.24 -57.30 -81.69
N PRO A 190 -4.26 -57.72 -82.47
CA PRO A 190 -5.01 -58.92 -82.13
C PRO A 190 -4.09 -60.14 -82.21
N SER A 191 -4.20 -61.03 -81.20
CA SER A 191 -3.44 -62.29 -81.10
C SER A 191 -3.33 -62.99 -82.46
N PRO A 192 -2.16 -63.54 -82.83
CA PRO A 192 -2.02 -64.29 -84.08
C PRO A 192 -3.04 -65.44 -84.07
N SER A 193 -3.85 -65.51 -85.12
CA SER A 193 -4.85 -66.57 -85.32
C SER A 193 -4.19 -67.94 -85.12
N PRO A 194 -4.85 -68.89 -84.44
CA PRO A 194 -4.27 -70.21 -84.22
C PRO A 194 -4.01 -70.85 -85.58
N VAL A 195 -2.74 -71.19 -85.82
CA VAL A 195 -2.32 -71.94 -87.01
C VAL A 195 -2.97 -73.32 -86.89
N VAL A 196 -4.06 -73.53 -87.63
CA VAL A 196 -4.67 -74.85 -87.77
C VAL A 196 -3.72 -75.68 -88.61
N GLY A 197 -2.95 -76.54 -87.94
CA GLY A 197 -2.11 -77.55 -88.59
C GLY A 197 -2.93 -78.78 -88.96
N GLY A 198 -2.62 -79.35 -90.13
CA GLY A 198 -3.08 -80.67 -90.59
C GLY A 198 -3.93 -80.61 -91.83
#